data_AF-A0A7S1MI14-F1
#
_entry.id   AF-A0A7S1MI14-F1
#
_cell.length_a   1.000
_cell.length_b   1.000
_cell.length_c   1.000
_cell.angle_alpha   90.00
_cell.angle_beta   90.00
_cell.angle_gamma   90.00
#
_symmetry.space_group_name_H-M   'P 1'
#
loop_
_entity.id
_entity.type
_entity.pdbx_description
1 polymer ?
#
loop_
_entity_poly.entity_id
_entity_poly.type
_entity_poly.pdbx_seq_one_letter_code
_entity_poly.pdbx_strand_id
1 'polypeptide(L)'
;SHYPAVGEALLATLGKGLGDKLTPDAADAWGRTYGVIQAAMLDGAASEAGQRAAAERRARAEQQQQQQQPEEAAAPAAKSDADLVRESWALVAAGGDLTAVGALFYETLFAAQPELADTLFKGVDRTAQAEKLMAMVDAAVKLLDQPEQLIPVLTDLGARHAGYGVEASHYPAVGEALLATLGKGLGDKLTPDAADAWGRTYGVIQAAMLDGAASEAGQRAAAERRARAEQQQQQQQPEEAAAPAAKSDADLVRESWALVAAGGDLTAVGALFYETLFAAQPELADTLFKGVDRTAQAEKLMAMVDAAVKLLDQPEQLIPVLTDLGARHAGYGVEASHYPAVG
;
A
#
# COMPACT_ATOMS: atom_id res chain seq x y z
N SER A 1 1.70 -25.22 -15.67
CA SER A 1 1.22 -23.83 -15.52
C SER A 1 1.65 -22.93 -16.68
N HIS A 2 2.88 -23.01 -17.20
CA HIS A 2 3.39 -22.04 -18.20
C HIS A 2 3.02 -22.31 -19.67
N TYR A 3 2.53 -23.50 -20.03
CA TYR A 3 2.22 -23.84 -21.43
C TYR A 3 1.18 -22.93 -22.11
N PRO A 4 0.11 -22.44 -21.45
CA PRO A 4 -0.80 -21.48 -22.08
C PRO A 4 -0.11 -20.20 -22.56
N ALA A 5 0.78 -19.63 -21.74
CA ALA A 5 1.53 -18.41 -22.09
C ALA A 5 2.46 -18.63 -23.30
N VAL A 6 3.03 -19.83 -23.45
CA VAL A 6 3.83 -20.20 -24.63
C VAL A 6 2.97 -20.27 -25.90
N GLY A 7 1.72 -20.73 -25.79
CA GLY A 7 0.76 -20.74 -26.89
C GLY A 7 0.37 -19.33 -27.35
N GLU A 8 0.09 -18.45 -26.40
CA GLU A 8 -0.18 -17.03 -26.66
C GLU A 8 1.03 -16.35 -27.31
N ALA A 9 2.24 -16.60 -26.80
CA ALA A 9 3.48 -16.06 -27.36
C ALA A 9 3.73 -16.57 -28.80
N LEU A 10 3.40 -17.82 -29.09
CA LEU A 10 3.48 -18.38 -30.44
C LEU A 10 2.51 -17.65 -31.40
N LEU A 11 1.24 -17.50 -31.00
CA LEU A 11 0.24 -16.79 -31.81
C LEU A 11 0.60 -15.32 -32.03
N ALA A 12 1.09 -14.64 -30.99
CA ALA A 12 1.55 -13.25 -31.11
C ALA A 12 2.74 -13.14 -32.06
N THR A 13 3.68 -14.08 -32.00
CA THR A 13 4.84 -14.15 -32.93
C THR A 13 4.39 -14.37 -34.37
N LEU A 14 3.45 -15.30 -34.60
CA LEU A 14 2.88 -15.55 -35.93
C LEU A 14 2.14 -14.33 -36.46
N GLY A 15 1.37 -13.63 -35.62
CA GLY A 15 0.68 -12.40 -35.99
C GLY A 15 1.65 -11.30 -36.42
N LYS A 16 2.75 -11.10 -35.68
CA LYS A 16 3.80 -10.14 -36.05
C LYS A 16 4.50 -10.49 -37.36
N GLY A 17 4.75 -11.79 -37.61
CA GLY A 17 5.50 -12.24 -38.79
C GLY A 17 4.67 -12.32 -40.07
N LEU A 18 3.40 -12.70 -39.96
CA LEU A 18 2.53 -12.96 -41.10
C LEU A 18 1.57 -11.81 -41.41
N GLY A 19 1.28 -10.93 -40.43
CA GLY A 19 0.34 -9.83 -40.57
C GLY A 19 -1.01 -10.30 -41.14
N ASP A 20 -1.49 -9.62 -42.17
CA ASP A 20 -2.77 -9.94 -42.82
C ASP A 20 -2.84 -11.33 -43.48
N LYS A 21 -1.70 -12.03 -43.63
CA LYS A 21 -1.67 -13.41 -44.14
C LYS A 21 -2.07 -14.44 -43.10
N LEU A 22 -2.08 -14.08 -41.81
CA LEU A 22 -2.61 -14.93 -40.74
C LEU A 22 -4.11 -14.62 -40.59
N THR A 23 -4.94 -15.36 -41.31
CA THR A 23 -6.39 -15.22 -41.19
C THR A 23 -6.87 -15.67 -39.80
N PRO A 24 -8.04 -15.18 -39.33
CA PRO A 24 -8.62 -15.63 -38.06
C PRO A 24 -8.76 -17.16 -37.96
N ASP A 25 -9.24 -17.82 -39.03
CA ASP A 25 -9.36 -19.28 -39.07
C ASP A 25 -8.01 -19.99 -38.95
N ALA A 26 -6.94 -19.41 -39.52
CA ALA A 26 -5.59 -19.95 -39.41
C ALA A 26 -5.04 -19.74 -38.00
N ALA A 27 -5.27 -18.59 -37.37
CA ALA A 27 -4.89 -18.35 -35.98
C ALA A 27 -5.60 -19.33 -35.02
N ASP A 28 -6.89 -19.57 -35.23
CA ASP A 28 -7.67 -20.53 -34.44
C ASP A 28 -7.18 -21.97 -34.65
N ALA A 29 -6.82 -22.33 -35.88
CA ALA A 29 -6.22 -23.64 -36.18
C ALA A 29 -4.86 -23.82 -35.50
N TRP A 30 -4.03 -22.77 -35.47
CA TRP A 30 -2.77 -22.77 -34.72
C TRP A 30 -2.99 -22.93 -33.22
N GLY A 31 -3.99 -22.25 -32.65
CA GLY A 31 -4.36 -22.40 -31.24
C GLY A 31 -4.76 -23.83 -30.89
N ARG A 32 -5.64 -24.45 -31.70
CA ARG A 32 -6.04 -25.87 -31.50
C ARG A 32 -4.87 -26.84 -31.65
N THR A 33 -4.01 -26.62 -32.65
CA THR A 33 -2.83 -27.45 -32.89
C THR A 33 -1.87 -27.39 -31.71
N TYR A 34 -1.62 -26.18 -31.20
CA TYR A 34 -0.80 -26.00 -30.01
C TYR A 34 -1.41 -26.66 -28.78
N GLY A 35 -2.74 -26.60 -28.61
CA GLY A 35 -3.45 -27.30 -27.53
C GLY A 35 -3.20 -28.82 -27.52
N VAL A 36 -3.18 -29.46 -28.68
CA VAL A 36 -2.87 -30.91 -28.80
C VAL A 36 -1.42 -31.19 -28.41
N ILE A 37 -0.47 -30.36 -28.88
CA ILE A 37 0.94 -30.48 -28.53
C ILE A 37 1.14 -30.31 -27.01
N GLN A 38 0.52 -29.28 -26.43
CA GLN A 38 0.54 -29.02 -24.99
C GLN A 38 0.03 -30.23 -24.20
N ALA A 39 -1.12 -30.80 -24.58
CA ALA A 39 -1.68 -31.96 -23.89
C ALA A 39 -0.71 -33.15 -23.92
N ALA A 40 -0.17 -33.49 -25.10
CA ALA A 40 0.78 -34.58 -25.24
C ALA A 40 2.09 -34.36 -24.44
N MET A 41 2.59 -33.12 -24.39
CA MET A 41 3.78 -32.79 -23.60
C MET A 41 3.52 -32.85 -22.09
N LEU A 42 2.32 -32.46 -21.64
CA LEU A 42 1.91 -32.58 -20.24
C LEU A 42 1.77 -34.04 -19.81
N ASP A 43 1.16 -34.88 -20.64
CA ASP A 43 1.06 -36.33 -20.40
C ASP A 43 2.46 -36.97 -20.35
N GLY A 44 3.34 -36.59 -21.28
CA GLY A 44 4.74 -37.04 -21.27
C GLY A 44 5.48 -36.63 -20.00
N ALA A 45 5.30 -35.39 -19.53
CA ALA A 45 5.91 -34.89 -18.30
C ALA A 45 5.33 -35.59 -17.04
N ALA A 46 4.04 -35.88 -17.03
CA ALA A 46 3.36 -36.56 -15.93
C ALA A 46 3.65 -38.07 -15.87
N SER A 47 4.04 -38.68 -17.00
CA SER A 47 4.37 -40.11 -17.09
C SER A 47 5.51 -40.53 -16.16
N GLU A 48 5.58 -41.82 -15.84
CA GLU A 48 6.69 -42.37 -15.03
C GLU A 48 8.07 -42.13 -15.65
N ALA A 49 8.17 -42.11 -16.98
CA ALA A 49 9.42 -41.81 -17.67
C ALA A 49 9.80 -40.33 -17.48
N GLY A 50 8.82 -39.42 -17.57
CA GLY A 50 9.01 -37.99 -17.33
C GLY A 50 9.43 -37.69 -15.89
N GLN A 51 8.77 -38.30 -14.91
CA GLN A 51 9.10 -38.15 -13.49
C GLN A 51 10.51 -38.70 -13.16
N ARG A 52 10.89 -39.85 -13.73
CA ARG A 52 12.24 -40.40 -13.59
C ARG A 52 13.31 -39.49 -14.18
N ALA A 53 13.11 -39.01 -15.41
CA ALA A 53 14.04 -38.06 -16.03
C ALA A 53 14.19 -36.76 -15.23
N ALA A 54 13.10 -36.27 -14.62
CA ALA A 54 13.12 -35.11 -13.75
C ALA A 54 13.90 -35.37 -12.45
N ALA A 55 13.72 -36.54 -11.82
CA ALA A 55 14.45 -36.94 -10.63
C ALA A 55 15.96 -37.09 -10.90
N GLU A 56 16.33 -37.72 -12.02
CA GLU A 56 17.73 -37.85 -12.45
C GLU A 56 18.38 -36.48 -12.70
N ARG A 57 17.65 -35.55 -13.31
CA ARG A 57 18.14 -34.18 -13.52
C ARG A 57 18.34 -33.43 -12.21
N ARG A 58 17.45 -33.59 -11.23
CA ARG A 58 17.60 -33.01 -9.88
C ARG A 58 18.82 -33.60 -9.17
N ALA A 59 18.96 -34.92 -9.18
CA ALA A 59 20.12 -35.60 -8.58
C ALA A 59 21.45 -35.17 -9.22
N ARG A 60 21.49 -34.98 -10.55
CA ARG A 60 22.68 -34.43 -11.23
C ARG A 60 22.94 -32.97 -10.88
N ALA A 61 21.89 -32.15 -10.75
CA ALA A 61 22.05 -30.75 -10.35
C ALA A 61 22.52 -30.62 -8.90
N GLU A 62 22.02 -31.47 -7.99
CA GLU A 62 22.47 -31.58 -6.60
C GLU A 62 23.93 -32.06 -6.53
N GLN A 63 24.30 -33.08 -7.30
CA GLN A 63 25.70 -33.51 -7.40
C GLN A 63 26.61 -32.43 -7.99
N GLN A 64 26.16 -31.69 -9.01
CA GLN A 64 26.94 -30.57 -9.56
C GLN A 64 27.05 -29.41 -8.57
N GLN A 65 26.02 -29.10 -7.80
CA GLN A 65 26.10 -28.13 -6.71
C GLN A 65 27.08 -28.58 -5.62
N GLN A 66 27.05 -29.86 -5.24
CA GLN A 66 28.00 -30.43 -4.28
C GLN A 66 29.44 -30.47 -4.82
N GLN A 67 29.63 -30.64 -6.13
CA GLN A 67 30.96 -30.60 -6.78
C GLN A 67 31.45 -29.17 -7.09
N GLN A 68 30.55 -28.19 -7.15
CA GLN A 68 30.86 -26.76 -7.28
C GLN A 68 31.07 -26.08 -5.92
N GLN A 69 30.75 -26.75 -4.81
CA GLN A 69 31.34 -26.42 -3.52
C GLN A 69 32.81 -26.88 -3.58
N PRO A 70 33.80 -25.96 -3.47
CA PRO A 70 35.19 -26.38 -3.48
C PRO A 70 35.44 -27.33 -2.31
N GLU A 71 36.09 -28.46 -2.59
CA GLU A 71 36.72 -29.31 -1.60
C GLU A 71 37.85 -28.49 -0.96
N GLU A 72 37.49 -27.71 0.06
CA GLU A 72 38.39 -26.84 0.80
C GLU A 72 39.34 -27.70 1.63
N ALA A 73 40.50 -27.99 1.04
CA ALA A 73 41.66 -28.46 1.75
C ALA A 73 42.07 -27.39 2.81
N ALA A 74 41.63 -27.61 4.04
CA ALA A 74 42.19 -27.08 5.29
C ALA A 74 42.58 -25.58 5.29
N ALA A 75 41.62 -24.69 5.05
CA ALA A 75 41.60 -23.38 5.69
C ALA A 75 40.83 -23.50 7.03
N PRO A 76 41.09 -22.66 8.05
CA PRO A 76 40.26 -22.66 9.26
C PRO A 76 38.81 -22.42 8.85
N ALA A 77 37.87 -23.23 9.35
CA ALA A 77 36.47 -23.23 8.97
C ALA A 77 35.94 -21.81 8.73
N ALA A 78 35.33 -21.58 7.55
CA ALA A 78 34.67 -20.31 7.25
C ALA A 78 33.71 -19.96 8.40
N LYS A 79 33.91 -18.77 8.98
CA LYS A 79 33.16 -18.32 10.16
C LYS A 79 31.67 -18.27 9.84
N SER A 80 30.83 -18.72 10.76
CA SER A 80 29.37 -18.58 10.59
C SER A 80 28.97 -17.11 10.63
N ASP A 81 27.78 -16.78 10.10
CA ASP A 81 27.22 -15.43 10.22
C ASP A 81 27.16 -14.96 11.67
N ALA A 82 26.80 -15.88 12.59
CA ALA A 82 26.76 -15.59 14.01
C ALA A 82 28.15 -15.29 14.58
N ASP A 83 29.20 -15.98 14.12
CA ASP A 83 30.59 -15.70 14.52
C ASP A 83 31.06 -14.33 14.00
N LEU A 84 30.79 -14.03 12.72
CA LEU A 84 31.15 -12.74 12.11
C LEU A 84 30.46 -11.56 12.80
N VAL A 85 29.17 -11.71 13.11
CA VAL A 85 28.39 -10.71 13.85
C VAL A 85 28.88 -10.59 15.29
N ARG A 86 29.12 -11.69 16.01
CA ARG A 86 29.64 -11.66 17.39
C ARG A 86 31.02 -11.00 17.48
N GLU A 87 31.93 -11.33 16.56
CA GLU A 87 33.28 -10.76 16.54
C GLU A 87 33.27 -9.27 16.21
N SER A 88 32.53 -8.86 15.18
CA SER A 88 32.42 -7.44 14.81
C SER A 88 31.69 -6.63 15.89
N TRP A 89 30.64 -7.18 16.52
CA TRP A 89 29.98 -6.55 17.67
C TRP A 89 30.91 -6.41 18.88
N ALA A 90 31.76 -7.41 19.15
CA ALA A 90 32.73 -7.32 20.24
C ALA A 90 33.71 -6.16 20.05
N LEU A 91 34.06 -5.81 18.80
CA LEU A 91 34.85 -4.62 18.50
C LEU A 91 34.10 -3.31 18.82
N VAL A 92 32.80 -3.26 18.54
CA VAL A 92 31.93 -2.12 18.91
C VAL A 92 31.87 -1.98 20.43
N ALA A 93 31.58 -3.07 21.14
CA ALA A 93 31.48 -3.09 22.61
C ALA A 93 32.82 -2.76 23.29
N ALA A 94 33.95 -3.21 22.74
CA ALA A 94 35.28 -2.88 23.24
C ALA A 94 35.67 -1.41 22.97
N GLY A 95 35.06 -0.78 21.97
CA GLY A 95 35.27 0.63 21.61
C GLY A 95 34.76 1.63 22.66
N GLY A 96 33.96 1.17 23.63
CA GLY A 96 33.52 1.97 24.78
C GLY A 96 32.03 2.28 24.75
N ASP A 97 31.67 3.56 24.67
CA ASP A 97 30.32 4.07 24.95
C ASP A 97 29.29 3.62 23.90
N LEU A 98 28.58 2.51 24.20
CA LEU A 98 27.47 2.03 23.38
C LEU A 98 26.36 3.08 23.24
N THR A 99 26.14 3.96 24.22
CA THR A 99 25.15 5.03 24.12
C THR A 99 25.49 5.99 22.98
N ALA A 100 26.78 6.30 22.78
CA ALA A 100 27.23 7.10 21.64
C ALA A 100 27.01 6.39 20.30
N VAL A 101 27.18 5.07 20.24
CA VAL A 101 26.87 4.26 19.05
C VAL A 101 25.37 4.29 18.74
N GLY A 102 24.52 4.17 19.77
CA GLY A 102 23.07 4.29 19.62
C GLY A 102 22.63 5.70 19.23
N ALA A 103 23.32 6.75 19.69
CA ALA A 103 23.09 8.12 19.24
C ALA A 103 23.42 8.29 17.76
N LEU A 104 24.58 7.77 17.31
CA LEU A 104 24.98 7.76 15.90
C LEU A 104 23.99 6.99 15.02
N PHE A 105 23.41 5.91 15.54
CA PHE A 105 22.34 5.18 14.88
C PHE A 105 21.12 6.08 14.61
N TYR A 106 20.62 6.77 15.63
CA TYR A 106 19.46 7.63 15.47
C TYR A 106 19.76 8.87 14.60
N GLU A 107 20.96 9.43 14.69
CA GLU A 107 21.41 10.48 13.76
C GLU A 107 21.38 9.98 12.31
N THR A 108 21.89 8.77 12.06
CA THR A 108 21.90 8.17 10.72
C THR A 108 20.48 7.86 10.23
N LEU A 109 19.61 7.36 11.11
CA LEU A 109 18.21 7.06 10.78
C LEU A 109 17.45 8.34 10.41
N PHE A 110 17.54 9.41 11.20
CA PHE A 110 16.79 10.65 10.93
C PHE A 110 17.38 11.50 9.81
N ALA A 111 18.66 11.31 9.49
CA ALA A 111 19.22 11.89 8.26
C ALA A 111 18.60 11.24 7.01
N ALA A 112 18.32 9.93 7.04
CA ALA A 112 17.70 9.20 5.94
C ALA A 112 16.17 9.33 5.90
N GLN A 113 15.52 9.34 7.07
CA GLN A 113 14.05 9.43 7.22
C GLN A 113 13.68 10.46 8.31
N PRO A 114 13.74 11.77 7.98
CA PRO A 114 13.45 12.85 8.94
C PRO A 114 12.06 12.78 9.56
N GLU A 115 11.07 12.30 8.80
CA GLU A 115 9.67 12.17 9.22
C GLU A 115 9.49 11.28 10.47
N LEU A 116 10.37 10.30 10.68
CA LEU A 116 10.31 9.44 11.85
C LEU A 116 10.56 10.23 13.15
N ALA A 117 11.38 11.28 13.09
CA ALA A 117 11.69 12.09 14.26
C ALA A 117 10.45 12.80 14.82
N ASP A 118 9.58 13.30 13.93
CA ASP A 118 8.38 14.08 14.27
C ASP A 118 7.12 13.23 14.43
N THR A 119 7.16 11.96 14.01
CA THR A 119 6.05 11.02 14.12
C THR A 119 6.26 10.03 15.26
N LEU A 120 7.05 8.98 15.03
CA LEU A 120 7.23 7.87 15.97
C LEU A 120 8.07 8.25 17.19
N PHE A 121 8.99 9.19 17.03
CA PHE A 121 9.91 9.54 18.11
C PHE A 121 9.68 10.94 18.71
N LYS A 122 8.52 11.54 18.44
CA LYS A 122 8.17 12.84 19.02
C LYS A 122 8.08 12.73 20.55
N GLY A 123 8.85 13.55 21.26
CA GLY A 123 8.86 13.56 22.73
C GLY A 123 9.55 12.35 23.37
N VAL A 124 10.22 11.50 22.60
CA VAL A 124 11.01 10.38 23.11
C VAL A 124 12.38 10.86 23.57
N ASP A 125 12.79 10.47 24.77
CA ASP A 125 14.17 10.67 25.25
C ASP A 125 15.14 9.86 24.39
N ARG A 126 15.96 10.57 23.61
CA ARG A 126 16.88 9.99 22.63
C ARG A 126 18.01 9.20 23.28
N THR A 127 18.48 9.63 24.44
CA THR A 127 19.57 8.96 25.15
C THR A 127 19.09 7.63 25.71
N ALA A 128 17.97 7.66 26.44
CA ALA A 128 17.36 6.44 26.97
C ALA A 128 16.94 5.47 25.86
N GLN A 129 16.51 5.99 24.71
CA GLN A 129 16.15 5.18 23.55
C GLN A 129 17.37 4.56 22.84
N ALA A 130 18.49 5.28 22.78
CA ALA A 130 19.78 4.74 22.32
C ALA A 130 20.26 3.59 23.22
N GLU A 131 20.22 3.77 24.54
CA GLU A 131 20.59 2.73 25.51
C GLU A 131 19.75 1.46 25.34
N LYS A 132 18.42 1.61 25.24
CA LYS A 132 17.50 0.49 25.03
C LYS A 132 17.79 -0.26 23.73
N LEU A 133 18.04 0.48 22.65
CA LEU A 133 18.36 -0.12 21.36
C LEU A 133 19.64 -0.95 21.47
N MET A 134 20.71 -0.38 22.02
CA MET A 134 22.00 -1.06 22.12
C MET A 134 21.94 -2.28 23.03
N ALA A 135 21.20 -2.20 24.15
CA ALA A 135 20.96 -3.35 25.02
C ALA A 135 20.20 -4.48 24.30
N MET A 136 19.22 -4.14 23.46
CA MET A 136 18.48 -5.13 22.67
C MET A 136 19.32 -5.75 21.56
N VAL A 137 20.15 -4.96 20.86
CA VAL A 137 21.10 -5.48 19.87
C VAL A 137 22.11 -6.42 20.53
N ASP A 138 22.69 -6.02 21.67
CA ASP A 138 23.63 -6.84 22.42
C ASP A 138 23.01 -8.17 22.89
N ALA A 139 21.76 -8.14 23.37
CA ALA A 139 21.02 -9.35 23.73
C ALA A 139 20.73 -10.23 22.52
N ALA A 140 20.35 -9.66 21.38
CA ALA A 140 20.10 -10.41 20.15
C ALA A 140 21.39 -11.08 19.63
N VAL A 141 22.52 -10.37 19.63
CA VAL A 141 23.84 -10.90 19.24
C VAL A 141 24.25 -12.10 20.10
N LYS A 142 23.97 -12.06 21.41
CA LYS A 142 24.26 -13.16 22.35
C LYS A 142 23.40 -14.41 22.11
N LEU A 143 22.26 -14.27 21.44
CA LEU A 143 21.29 -15.35 21.22
C LEU A 143 21.25 -15.84 19.76
N LEU A 144 22.18 -15.42 18.90
CA LEU A 144 22.17 -15.78 17.47
C LEU A 144 22.22 -17.29 17.20
N ASP A 145 22.83 -18.07 18.09
CA ASP A 145 22.89 -19.54 17.98
C ASP A 145 21.72 -20.25 18.67
N GLN A 146 20.78 -19.49 19.25
CA GLN A 146 19.63 -19.99 20.01
C GLN A 146 18.33 -19.45 19.41
N PRO A 147 18.02 -19.74 18.13
CA PRO A 147 16.85 -19.20 17.44
C PRO A 147 15.53 -19.53 18.15
N GLU A 148 15.45 -20.68 18.81
CA GLU A 148 14.29 -21.10 19.61
C GLU A 148 14.02 -20.18 20.82
N GLN A 149 15.02 -19.46 21.31
CA GLN A 149 14.89 -18.46 22.37
C GLN A 149 14.78 -17.04 21.79
N LEU A 150 15.55 -16.74 20.74
CA LEU A 150 15.59 -15.42 20.13
C LEU A 150 14.28 -15.06 19.41
N ILE A 151 13.74 -15.96 18.58
CA ILE A 151 12.55 -15.68 17.76
C ILE A 151 11.35 -15.27 18.63
N PRO A 152 10.97 -16.01 19.70
CA PRO A 152 9.84 -15.60 20.55
C PRO A 152 10.00 -14.21 21.17
N VAL A 153 11.22 -13.85 21.59
CA VAL A 153 11.52 -12.52 22.15
C VAL A 153 11.34 -11.43 21.09
N LEU A 154 11.80 -11.66 19.86
CA LEU A 154 11.66 -10.72 18.75
C LEU A 154 10.20 -10.60 18.30
N THR A 155 9.45 -11.70 18.29
CA THR A 155 8.01 -11.70 17.99
C THR A 155 7.22 -10.90 19.03
N ASP A 156 7.47 -11.09 20.32
CA ASP A 156 6.86 -10.25 21.37
C ASP A 156 7.24 -8.76 21.21
N LEU A 157 8.51 -8.49 20.92
CA LEU A 157 8.97 -7.14 20.66
C LEU A 157 8.26 -6.52 19.45
N GLY A 158 8.05 -7.28 18.38
CA GLY A 158 7.30 -6.89 17.20
C GLY A 158 5.85 -6.51 17.50
N ALA A 159 5.16 -7.31 18.32
CA ALA A 159 3.80 -7.00 18.77
C ALA A 159 3.74 -5.65 19.52
N ARG A 160 4.74 -5.37 20.37
CA ARG A 160 4.86 -4.06 21.04
C ARG A 160 5.13 -2.92 20.05
N HIS A 161 5.96 -3.16 19.02
CA HIS A 161 6.28 -2.16 17.99
C HIS A 161 5.04 -1.75 17.18
N ALA A 162 4.13 -2.69 16.89
CA ALA A 162 2.83 -2.36 16.31
C ALA A 162 2.03 -1.38 17.20
N GLY A 163 2.09 -1.57 18.53
CA GLY A 163 1.50 -0.66 19.52
C GLY A 163 2.15 0.72 19.59
N TYR A 164 3.43 0.85 19.18
CA TYR A 164 4.10 2.15 19.04
C TYR A 164 3.71 2.86 17.73
N GLY A 165 3.16 2.11 16.76
CA GLY A 165 2.78 2.59 15.44
C GLY A 165 3.84 2.33 14.37
N VAL A 166 4.79 1.43 14.63
CA VAL A 166 5.78 1.03 13.63
C VAL A 166 5.10 0.18 12.55
N GLU A 167 5.25 0.59 11.30
CA GLU A 167 4.77 -0.09 10.11
C GLU A 167 5.89 -0.88 9.41
N ALA A 168 5.50 -1.82 8.54
CA ALA A 168 6.44 -2.66 7.80
C ALA A 168 7.43 -1.86 6.93
N SER A 169 6.99 -0.71 6.41
CA SER A 169 7.79 0.23 5.60
C SER A 169 8.97 0.85 6.35
N HIS A 170 8.95 0.87 7.70
CA HIS A 170 10.03 1.47 8.49
C HIS A 170 11.22 0.52 8.68
N TYR A 171 11.03 -0.80 8.57
CA TYR A 171 12.08 -1.79 8.86
C TYR A 171 13.28 -1.72 7.91
N PRO A 172 13.12 -1.54 6.58
CA PRO A 172 14.28 -1.38 5.69
C PRO A 172 15.20 -0.22 6.12
N ALA A 173 14.61 0.91 6.51
CA ALA A 173 15.35 2.10 6.95
C ALA A 173 16.19 1.85 8.21
N VAL A 174 15.64 1.10 9.16
CA VAL A 174 16.34 0.70 10.39
C VAL A 174 17.52 -0.22 10.08
N GLY A 175 17.36 -1.14 9.13
CA GLY A 175 18.45 -2.03 8.69
C GLY A 175 19.59 -1.26 8.01
N GLU A 176 19.26 -0.34 7.11
CA GLU A 176 20.22 0.53 6.45
C GLU A 176 20.94 1.44 7.46
N ALA A 177 20.21 2.04 8.40
CA ALA A 177 20.80 2.86 9.45
C ALA A 177 21.73 2.05 10.37
N LEU A 178 21.39 0.80 10.69
CA LEU A 178 22.24 -0.09 11.48
C LEU A 178 23.55 -0.40 10.77
N LEU A 179 23.48 -0.84 9.50
CA LEU A 179 24.66 -1.16 8.70
C LEU A 179 25.54 0.07 8.46
N ALA A 180 24.94 1.23 8.19
CA ALA A 180 25.67 2.49 8.04
C ALA A 180 26.36 2.91 9.35
N THR A 181 25.72 2.69 10.50
CA THR A 181 26.30 2.98 11.82
C THR A 181 27.47 2.08 12.13
N LEU A 182 27.34 0.78 11.87
CA LEU A 182 28.43 -0.19 12.01
C LEU A 182 29.60 0.17 11.07
N GLY A 183 29.31 0.54 9.83
CA GLY A 183 30.33 0.98 8.86
C GLY A 183 31.09 2.23 9.32
N LYS A 184 30.38 3.24 9.86
CA LYS A 184 31.02 4.44 10.43
C LYS A 184 31.85 4.13 11.67
N GLY A 185 31.33 3.29 12.57
CA GLY A 185 31.98 2.99 13.85
C GLY A 185 33.19 2.07 13.74
N LEU A 186 33.12 1.07 12.85
CA LEU A 186 34.17 0.06 12.69
C LEU A 186 35.13 0.38 11.54
N GLY A 187 34.71 1.16 10.54
CA GLY A 187 35.50 1.46 9.33
C GLY A 187 35.99 0.17 8.67
N ASP A 188 37.29 0.12 8.36
CA ASP A 188 37.95 -1.04 7.73
C ASP A 188 37.89 -2.34 8.56
N LYS A 189 37.51 -2.26 9.85
CA LYS A 189 37.32 -3.45 10.70
C LYS A 189 36.00 -4.17 10.44
N LEU A 190 35.03 -3.51 9.80
CA LEU A 190 33.84 -4.19 9.30
C LEU A 190 34.17 -4.79 7.92
N THR A 191 34.51 -6.07 7.90
CA THR A 191 34.80 -6.78 6.65
C THR A 191 33.53 -6.91 5.80
N PRO A 192 33.66 -7.07 4.47
CA PRO A 192 32.50 -7.33 3.60
C PRO A 192 31.66 -8.52 4.08
N ASP A 193 32.30 -9.63 4.46
CA ASP A 193 31.61 -10.82 4.99
C ASP A 193 30.83 -10.52 6.27
N ALA A 194 31.38 -9.70 7.17
CA ALA A 194 30.69 -9.28 8.38
C ALA A 194 29.51 -8.35 8.09
N ALA A 195 29.66 -7.41 7.14
CA ALA A 195 28.56 -6.53 6.71
C ALA A 195 27.40 -7.35 6.11
N ASP A 196 27.71 -8.33 5.27
CA ASP A 196 26.73 -9.24 4.69
C ASP A 196 26.05 -10.12 5.75
N ALA A 197 26.82 -10.63 6.72
CA ALA A 197 26.29 -11.39 7.85
C ALA A 197 25.35 -10.56 8.73
N TRP A 198 25.67 -9.29 8.98
CA TRP A 198 24.77 -8.34 9.65
C TRP A 198 23.48 -8.11 8.86
N GLY A 199 23.57 -7.95 7.54
CA GLY A 199 22.41 -7.81 6.66
C GLY A 199 21.47 -9.02 6.74
N ARG A 200 22.02 -10.24 6.66
CA ARG A 200 21.24 -11.49 6.80
C ARG A 200 20.64 -11.63 8.20
N THR A 201 21.41 -11.32 9.24
CA THR A 201 20.94 -11.36 10.63
C THR A 201 19.81 -10.38 10.87
N TYR A 202 19.93 -9.14 10.37
CA TYR A 202 18.86 -8.15 10.42
C TYR A 202 17.61 -8.65 9.66
N GLY A 203 17.80 -9.32 8.53
CA GLY A 203 16.72 -9.97 7.76
C GLY A 203 15.89 -10.95 8.60
N VAL A 204 16.54 -11.76 9.45
CA VAL A 204 15.85 -12.66 10.39
C VAL A 204 15.12 -11.87 11.48
N ILE A 205 15.77 -10.84 12.02
CA ILE A 205 15.19 -10.00 13.08
C ILE A 205 13.91 -9.31 12.60
N GLN A 206 13.97 -8.64 11.44
CA GLN A 206 12.80 -7.96 10.89
C GLN A 206 11.66 -8.93 10.61
N ALA A 207 11.94 -10.15 10.12
CA ALA A 207 10.92 -11.14 9.81
C ALA A 207 10.17 -11.56 11.09
N ALA A 208 10.91 -11.92 12.15
CA ALA A 208 10.31 -12.31 13.43
C ALA A 208 9.49 -11.17 14.06
N MET A 209 9.95 -9.92 13.95
CA MET A 209 9.21 -8.76 14.45
C MET A 209 7.96 -8.47 13.62
N LEU A 210 8.01 -8.61 12.30
CA LEU A 210 6.84 -8.45 11.42
C LEU A 210 5.78 -9.52 11.70
N ASP A 211 6.19 -10.77 11.93
CA ASP A 211 5.28 -11.84 12.37
C ASP A 211 4.61 -11.47 13.70
N GLY A 212 5.38 -10.90 14.64
CA GLY A 212 4.88 -10.36 15.90
C GLY A 212 3.86 -9.25 15.74
N ALA A 213 4.15 -8.28 14.86
CA ALA A 213 3.25 -7.18 14.55
C ALA A 213 1.95 -7.66 13.87
N ALA A 214 2.03 -8.69 13.03
CA ALA A 214 0.89 -9.30 12.34
C ALA A 214 0.06 -10.23 13.24
N SER A 215 0.60 -10.67 14.38
CA SER A 215 -0.11 -11.52 15.35
C SER A 215 -1.33 -10.81 15.97
N GLU A 216 -2.24 -11.57 16.59
CA GLU A 216 -3.40 -11.01 17.30
C GLU A 216 -2.98 -9.98 18.37
N ALA A 217 -1.87 -10.23 19.07
CA ALA A 217 -1.34 -9.32 20.07
C ALA A 217 -0.88 -7.98 19.44
N GLY A 218 -0.16 -8.06 18.31
CA GLY A 218 0.30 -6.88 17.58
C GLY A 218 -0.86 -6.06 16.99
N GLN A 219 -1.83 -6.73 16.37
CA GLN A 219 -3.03 -6.08 15.83
C GLN A 219 -3.84 -5.37 16.92
N ARG A 220 -3.98 -6.02 18.09
CA ARG A 220 -4.64 -5.44 19.26
C ARG A 220 -3.90 -4.20 19.76
N ALA A 221 -2.58 -4.29 19.94
CA ALA A 221 -1.76 -3.16 20.40
C ALA A 221 -1.86 -1.96 19.44
N ALA A 222 -1.83 -2.21 18.13
CA ALA A 222 -2.01 -1.17 17.11
C ALA A 222 -3.43 -0.56 17.12
N ALA A 223 -4.47 -1.37 17.31
CA ALA A 223 -5.84 -0.89 17.45
C ALA A 223 -6.01 -0.01 18.69
N GLU A 224 -5.46 -0.42 19.84
CA GLU A 224 -5.49 0.37 21.07
C GLU A 224 -4.77 1.72 20.91
N ARG A 225 -3.63 1.75 20.21
CA ARG A 225 -2.94 3.01 19.89
C ARG A 225 -3.83 3.94 19.07
N ARG A 226 -4.47 3.43 18.01
CA ARG A 226 -5.38 4.21 17.16
C ARG A 226 -6.54 4.77 17.97
N ALA A 227 -7.19 3.94 18.78
CA ALA A 227 -8.27 4.38 19.66
C ALA A 227 -7.81 5.47 20.66
N ARG A 228 -6.61 5.36 21.24
CA ARG A 228 -6.04 6.41 22.11
C ARG A 228 -5.78 7.71 21.35
N ALA A 229 -5.23 7.63 20.13
CA ALA A 229 -4.97 8.80 19.31
C ALA A 229 -6.28 9.52 18.91
N GLU A 230 -7.31 8.76 18.53
CA GLU A 230 -8.66 9.30 18.23
C GLU A 230 -9.28 9.98 19.46
N GLN A 231 -9.21 9.33 20.63
CA GLN A 231 -9.69 9.93 21.89
C GLN A 231 -8.94 11.22 22.25
N GLN A 232 -7.62 11.25 22.08
CA GLN A 232 -6.83 12.46 22.33
C GLN A 232 -7.17 13.57 21.35
N GLN A 233 -7.40 13.27 20.07
CA GLN A 233 -7.85 14.25 19.09
C GLN A 233 -9.23 14.82 19.45
N GLN A 234 -10.17 13.98 19.92
CA GLN A 234 -11.48 14.42 20.39
C GLN A 234 -11.40 15.29 21.66
N GLN A 235 -10.47 14.99 22.58
CA GLN A 235 -10.27 15.77 23.82
C GLN A 235 -9.48 17.07 23.62
N GLN A 236 -8.65 17.17 22.58
CA GLN A 236 -7.86 18.36 22.26
C GLN A 236 -8.59 19.34 21.34
N GLN A 237 -9.74 18.96 20.80
CA GLN A 237 -10.72 19.93 20.33
C GLN A 237 -11.21 20.68 21.57
N PRO A 238 -11.02 22.00 21.68
CA PRO A 238 -11.59 22.73 22.80
C PRO A 238 -13.09 22.44 22.81
N GLU A 239 -13.64 22.19 24.00
CA GLU A 239 -15.07 22.36 24.25
C GLU A 239 -15.36 23.82 23.93
N GLU A 240 -15.61 24.10 22.65
CA GLU A 240 -16.02 25.39 22.16
C GLU A 240 -17.26 25.74 22.98
N ALA A 241 -17.11 26.72 23.86
CA ALA A 241 -18.15 27.16 24.77
C ALA A 241 -19.41 27.45 23.98
N ALA A 242 -20.32 26.46 23.86
CA ALA A 242 -21.56 26.50 23.10
C ALA A 242 -21.60 27.61 22.04
N ALA A 243 -20.70 27.55 21.06
CA ALA A 243 -20.98 28.22 19.80
C ALA A 243 -22.28 27.59 19.27
N PRO A 244 -23.23 28.38 18.73
CA PRO A 244 -24.45 27.80 18.19
C PRO A 244 -24.02 26.73 17.19
N ALA A 245 -24.50 25.50 17.38
CA ALA A 245 -24.09 24.32 16.63
C ALA A 245 -23.82 24.69 15.17
N ALA A 246 -22.63 24.36 14.67
CA ALA A 246 -22.29 24.58 13.27
C ALA A 246 -23.45 24.04 12.43
N LYS A 247 -24.03 24.95 11.63
CA LYS A 247 -25.21 24.67 10.81
C LYS A 247 -24.91 23.45 9.95
N SER A 248 -25.83 22.49 9.93
CA SER A 248 -25.69 21.33 9.05
C SER A 248 -25.63 21.79 7.59
N ASP A 249 -25.09 20.97 6.68
CA ASP A 249 -25.11 21.28 5.25
C ASP A 249 -26.54 21.55 4.76
N ALA A 250 -27.54 20.85 5.31
CA ALA A 250 -28.95 21.10 5.04
C ALA A 250 -29.41 22.50 5.53
N ASP A 251 -28.94 22.94 6.70
CA ASP A 251 -29.23 24.29 7.22
C ASP A 251 -28.57 25.37 6.35
N LEU A 252 -27.31 25.17 5.94
CA LEU A 252 -26.59 26.12 5.09
C LEU A 252 -27.24 26.24 3.70
N VAL A 253 -27.67 25.11 3.10
CA VAL A 253 -28.38 25.11 1.83
C VAL A 253 -29.76 25.74 1.97
N ARG A 254 -30.51 25.47 3.05
CA ARG A 254 -31.83 26.09 3.29
C ARG A 254 -31.72 27.61 3.47
N GLU A 255 -30.72 28.09 4.20
CA GLU A 255 -30.51 29.52 4.42
C GLU A 255 -30.07 30.26 3.16
N SER A 256 -29.13 29.69 2.41
CA SER A 256 -28.69 30.28 1.15
C SER A 256 -29.80 30.27 0.10
N TRP A 257 -30.59 29.18 0.01
CA TRP A 257 -31.77 29.12 -0.85
C TRP A 257 -32.86 30.10 -0.43
N ALA A 258 -33.05 30.36 0.87
CA ALA A 258 -34.00 31.36 1.34
C ALA A 258 -33.66 32.78 0.84
N LEU A 259 -32.37 33.11 0.68
CA LEU A 259 -31.94 34.37 0.06
C LEU A 259 -32.32 34.43 -1.42
N VAL A 260 -32.18 33.32 -2.14
CA VAL A 260 -32.58 33.19 -3.56
C VAL A 260 -34.10 33.32 -3.71
N ALA A 261 -34.87 32.59 -2.90
CA ALA A 261 -36.33 32.60 -2.93
C ALA A 261 -36.92 33.96 -2.50
N ALA A 262 -36.29 34.64 -1.53
CA ALA A 262 -36.71 35.98 -1.11
C ALA A 262 -36.46 37.06 -2.18
N GLY A 263 -35.50 36.83 -3.08
CA GLY A 263 -35.26 37.67 -4.27
C GLY A 263 -36.40 37.66 -5.30
N GLY A 264 -37.32 36.70 -5.21
CA GLY A 264 -38.65 36.74 -5.83
C GLY A 264 -38.76 36.27 -7.28
N ASP A 265 -37.67 36.21 -8.06
CA ASP A 265 -37.70 35.77 -9.46
C ASP A 265 -36.86 34.50 -9.67
N LEU A 266 -37.43 33.36 -9.28
CA LEU A 266 -36.82 32.05 -9.55
C LEU A 266 -36.69 31.78 -11.05
N THR A 267 -37.56 32.34 -11.89
CA THR A 267 -37.48 32.17 -13.35
C THR A 267 -36.20 32.81 -13.89
N ALA A 268 -35.82 33.99 -13.42
CA ALA A 268 -34.54 34.62 -13.76
C ALA A 268 -33.32 33.81 -13.27
N VAL A 269 -33.40 33.20 -12.09
CA VAL A 269 -32.33 32.33 -11.56
C VAL A 269 -32.17 31.09 -12.44
N GLY A 270 -33.26 30.46 -12.85
CA GLY A 270 -33.22 29.32 -13.76
C GLY A 270 -32.73 29.70 -15.17
N ALA A 271 -33.04 30.91 -15.66
CA ALA A 271 -32.49 31.42 -16.91
C ALA A 271 -30.97 31.63 -16.82
N LEU A 272 -30.49 32.21 -15.72
CA LEU A 272 -29.06 32.39 -15.44
C LEU A 272 -28.32 31.04 -15.35
N PHE A 273 -28.97 30.03 -14.75
CA PHE A 273 -28.43 28.67 -14.73
C PHE A 273 -28.18 28.14 -16.14
N TYR A 274 -29.16 28.23 -17.05
CA TYR A 274 -28.99 27.74 -18.42
C TYR A 274 -28.01 28.58 -19.23
N GLU A 275 -27.95 29.90 -19.00
CA GLU A 275 -26.92 30.76 -19.59
C GLU A 275 -25.51 30.29 -19.17
N THR A 276 -25.32 30.02 -17.88
CA THR A 276 -24.05 29.55 -17.33
C THR A 276 -23.68 28.16 -17.85
N LEU A 277 -24.65 27.25 -17.88
CA LEU A 277 -24.47 25.88 -18.38
C LEU A 277 -24.04 25.86 -19.85
N PHE A 278 -24.69 26.64 -20.71
CA PHE A 278 -24.35 26.67 -22.13
C PHE A 278 -23.09 27.49 -22.45
N ALA A 279 -22.69 28.42 -21.57
CA ALA A 279 -21.38 29.04 -21.66
C ALA A 279 -20.26 28.03 -21.35
N ALA A 280 -20.48 27.13 -20.39
CA ALA A 280 -19.52 26.09 -20.01
C ALA A 280 -19.52 24.90 -20.98
N GLN A 281 -20.69 24.51 -21.49
CA GLN A 281 -20.90 23.36 -22.38
C GLN A 281 -21.86 23.69 -23.54
N PRO A 282 -21.37 24.41 -24.57
CA PRO A 282 -22.20 24.87 -25.69
C PRO A 282 -22.92 23.73 -26.44
N GLU A 283 -22.30 22.56 -26.51
CA GLU A 283 -22.82 21.37 -27.19
C GLU A 283 -24.17 20.87 -26.63
N LEU A 284 -24.46 21.13 -25.35
CA LEU A 284 -25.73 20.74 -24.73
C LEU A 284 -26.91 21.52 -25.31
N ALA A 285 -26.67 22.78 -25.73
CA ALA A 285 -27.71 23.65 -26.28
C ALA A 285 -28.28 23.10 -27.61
N ASP A 286 -27.41 22.52 -28.43
CA ASP A 286 -27.73 22.03 -29.78
C ASP A 286 -28.06 20.53 -29.82
N THR A 287 -27.83 19.82 -28.71
CA THR A 287 -28.17 18.40 -28.54
C THR A 287 -29.39 18.25 -27.63
N LEU A 288 -29.20 18.11 -26.32
CA LEU A 288 -30.23 17.79 -25.34
C LEU A 288 -31.32 18.88 -25.22
N PHE A 289 -30.97 20.14 -25.45
CA PHE A 289 -31.88 21.28 -25.29
C PHE A 289 -32.39 21.88 -26.60
N LYS A 290 -32.19 21.19 -27.73
CA LYS A 290 -32.65 21.67 -29.04
C LYS A 290 -34.18 21.72 -29.11
N GLY A 291 -34.73 22.91 -29.34
CA GLY A 291 -36.17 23.12 -29.45
C GLY A 291 -36.92 23.06 -28.11
N VAL A 292 -36.22 23.00 -26.98
CA VAL A 292 -36.81 23.08 -25.65
C VAL A 292 -37.12 24.54 -25.32
N ASP A 293 -38.31 24.79 -24.79
CA ASP A 293 -38.65 26.09 -24.19
C ASP A 293 -37.85 26.26 -22.91
N ARG A 294 -36.79 27.08 -23.00
CA ARG A 294 -35.82 27.28 -21.93
C ARG A 294 -36.41 28.01 -20.72
N THR A 295 -37.41 28.86 -20.93
CA THR A 295 -38.09 29.56 -19.85
C THR A 295 -38.96 28.58 -19.07
N ALA A 296 -39.79 27.80 -19.77
CA ALA A 296 -40.62 26.78 -19.13
C ALA A 296 -39.77 25.68 -18.46
N GLN A 297 -38.59 25.39 -19.01
CA GLN A 297 -37.67 24.42 -18.42
C GLN A 297 -36.95 24.98 -17.18
N ALA A 298 -36.58 26.26 -17.19
CA ALA A 298 -36.04 26.96 -16.03
C ALA A 298 -37.01 26.96 -14.85
N GLU A 299 -38.30 27.22 -15.10
CA GLU A 299 -39.34 27.18 -14.07
C GLU A 299 -39.47 25.79 -13.43
N LYS A 300 -39.48 24.74 -14.25
CA LYS A 300 -39.53 23.34 -13.77
C LYS A 300 -38.31 22.96 -12.95
N LEU A 301 -37.11 23.36 -13.41
CA LEU A 301 -35.85 23.13 -12.71
C LEU A 301 -35.88 23.79 -11.33
N MET A 302 -36.26 25.07 -11.26
CA MET A 302 -36.27 25.82 -10.01
C MET A 302 -37.34 25.32 -9.03
N ALA A 303 -38.51 24.92 -9.53
CA ALA A 303 -39.54 24.30 -8.70
C ALA A 303 -39.08 22.95 -8.11
N MET A 304 -38.33 22.15 -8.88
CA MET A 304 -37.73 20.91 -8.38
C MET A 304 -36.65 21.21 -7.32
N VAL A 305 -35.73 22.14 -7.59
CA VAL A 305 -34.67 22.50 -6.62
C VAL A 305 -35.29 23.00 -5.32
N ASP A 306 -36.33 23.85 -5.40
CA ASP A 306 -37.06 24.32 -4.23
C ASP A 306 -37.72 23.18 -3.43
N ALA A 307 -38.32 22.20 -4.11
CA ALA A 307 -38.88 21.01 -3.47
C ALA A 307 -37.79 20.13 -2.83
N ALA A 308 -36.63 19.98 -3.50
CA ALA A 308 -35.51 19.20 -2.99
C ALA A 308 -34.90 19.84 -1.73
N VAL A 309 -34.71 21.17 -1.73
CA VAL A 309 -34.20 21.93 -0.57
C VAL A 309 -35.10 21.77 0.65
N LYS A 310 -36.43 21.73 0.45
CA LYS A 310 -37.41 21.51 1.53
C LYS A 310 -37.38 20.10 2.14
N LEU A 311 -36.81 19.13 1.42
CA LEU A 311 -36.78 17.72 1.80
C LEU A 311 -35.38 17.21 2.16
N LEU A 312 -34.39 18.10 2.32
CA LEU A 312 -33.00 17.70 2.61
C LEU A 312 -32.85 16.85 3.88
N ASP A 313 -33.70 17.08 4.89
CA ASP A 313 -33.70 16.32 6.14
C ASP A 313 -34.59 15.06 6.09
N GLN A 314 -35.22 14.78 4.95
CA GLN A 314 -36.15 13.67 4.73
C GLN A 314 -35.71 12.85 3.50
N PRO A 315 -34.49 12.25 3.51
CA PRO A 315 -33.94 11.51 2.38
C PRO A 315 -34.84 10.35 1.92
N GLU A 316 -35.60 9.75 2.83
CA GLU A 316 -36.58 8.70 2.53
C GLU A 316 -37.74 9.18 1.64
N GLN A 317 -38.04 10.48 1.64
CA GLN A 317 -39.03 11.10 0.75
C GLN A 317 -38.39 11.66 -0.52
N LEU A 318 -37.17 12.20 -0.41
CA LEU A 318 -36.46 12.83 -1.53
C LEU A 318 -35.90 11.81 -2.54
N ILE A 319 -35.26 10.74 -2.06
CA ILE A 319 -34.56 9.76 -2.91
C ILE A 319 -35.50 9.09 -3.93
N PRO A 320 -36.71 8.62 -3.58
CA PRO A 320 -37.61 8.01 -4.56
C PRO A 320 -38.04 8.98 -5.68
N VAL A 321 -38.27 10.25 -5.34
CA VAL A 321 -38.67 11.28 -6.31
C VAL A 321 -37.53 11.59 -7.29
N LEU A 322 -36.30 11.74 -6.78
CA LEU A 322 -35.12 11.97 -7.63
C LEU A 322 -34.78 10.74 -8.48
N THR A 323 -35.02 9.53 -7.97
CA THR A 323 -34.81 8.27 -8.71
C THR A 323 -35.76 8.17 -9.90
N ASP A 324 -37.06 8.45 -9.70
CA ASP A 324 -38.04 8.48 -10.79
C ASP A 324 -37.72 9.57 -11.83
N LEU A 325 -37.27 10.75 -11.38
CA LEU A 325 -36.86 11.82 -12.29
C LEU A 325 -35.61 11.44 -13.10
N GLY A 326 -34.63 10.80 -12.48
CA GLY A 326 -33.44 10.26 -13.16
C GLY A 326 -33.81 9.24 -14.25
N ALA A 327 -34.80 8.38 -13.99
CA ALA A 327 -35.30 7.43 -14.99
C ALA A 327 -35.95 8.15 -16.19
N ARG A 328 -36.66 9.25 -15.96
CA ARG A 328 -37.22 10.08 -17.05
C ARG A 328 -36.13 10.81 -17.84
N HIS A 329 -35.09 11.30 -17.19
CA HIS A 329 -33.93 11.91 -17.85
C HIS A 329 -33.23 10.95 -18.82
N ALA A 330 -33.09 9.66 -18.47
CA ALA A 330 -32.57 8.66 -19.40
C ALA A 330 -33.44 8.55 -20.67
N GLY A 331 -34.76 8.68 -20.55
CA GLY A 331 -35.69 8.72 -21.69
C GLY A 331 -35.53 9.94 -22.60
N TYR A 332 -34.87 11.01 -22.12
CA TYR A 332 -34.53 12.19 -22.90
C TYR A 332 -33.10 12.15 -23.49
N GLY A 333 -32.39 11.02 -23.34
CA GLY A 333 -31.02 10.85 -23.82
C GLY A 333 -29.96 11.43 -22.87
N VAL A 334 -30.32 11.76 -21.63
CA VAL A 334 -29.35 12.25 -20.63
C VAL A 334 -28.56 11.06 -20.07
N GLU A 335 -27.27 11.02 -20.37
CA GLU A 335 -26.31 10.06 -19.81
C GLU A 335 -25.65 10.56 -18.51
N ALA A 336 -25.06 9.64 -17.73
CA ALA A 336 -24.37 9.94 -16.48
C ALA A 336 -23.24 10.98 -16.63
N SER A 337 -22.59 11.02 -17.80
CA SER A 337 -21.54 11.99 -18.16
C SER A 337 -22.02 13.45 -18.18
N HIS A 338 -23.32 13.71 -18.30
CA HIS A 338 -23.87 15.06 -18.34
C HIS A 338 -24.13 15.67 -16.94
N TYR A 339 -24.27 14.85 -15.89
CA TYR A 339 -24.62 15.35 -14.55
C TYR A 339 -23.52 16.21 -13.89
N PRO A 340 -22.22 15.92 -14.03
CA PRO A 340 -21.18 16.77 -13.46
C PRO A 340 -21.15 18.20 -14.02
N ALA A 341 -21.74 18.43 -15.20
CA ALA A 341 -21.85 19.76 -15.80
C ALA A 341 -22.93 20.64 -15.15
N VAL A 342 -23.91 20.00 -14.51
CA VAL A 342 -25.13 20.60 -13.97
C VAL A 342 -24.96 21.04 -12.51
N GLY A 343 -24.06 20.39 -11.77
CA GLY A 343 -23.70 20.76 -10.40
C GLY A 343 -22.59 21.81 -10.36
#